data_AF-A0A9E5S2N6-F1
#
_entry.id   AF-A0A9E5S2N6-F1
#
_cell.length_a   1.000
_cell.length_b   1.000
_cell.length_c   1.000
_cell.angle_alpha   90.00
_cell.angle_beta   90.00
_cell.angle_gamma   90.00
#
_symmetry.space_group_name_H-M   'P 1'
#
loop_
_entity.id
_entity.type
_entity.pdbx_description
1 polymer ?
#
loop_
_entity_poly.entity_id
_entity_poly.type
_entity_poly.pdbx_seq_one_letter_code
_entity_poly.pdbx_strand_id
1 'polypeptide(L)'
;MLARQINFSLLYKRFRVVAKDSLDKSYFIVYSKHDEVKKDEFCWCRANQLLKLGSEIEGYLCPSEESSTNLPTLIVGECYSIIPSMTHTPVLHN
;
A
#
# COMPACT_ATOMS: atom_id res chain seq x y z
N MET A 1 -26.20 -7.19 -9.29
CA MET A 1 -25.13 -6.18 -9.38
C MET A 1 -23.81 -6.92 -9.21
N LEU A 2 -22.96 -6.94 -10.24
CA LEU A 2 -21.71 -7.70 -10.20
C LEU A 2 -20.75 -7.01 -9.24
N ALA A 3 -20.50 -7.63 -8.08
CA ALA A 3 -19.42 -7.24 -7.20
C ALA A 3 -18.11 -7.37 -8.00
N ARG A 4 -17.55 -6.22 -8.38
CA ARG A 4 -16.28 -6.17 -9.09
C ARG A 4 -15.24 -6.70 -8.09
N GLN A 5 -14.78 -7.92 -8.29
CA GLN A 5 -13.71 -8.53 -7.50
C GLN A 5 -12.44 -7.74 -7.81
N ILE A 6 -12.20 -6.67 -7.07
CA ILE A 6 -10.97 -5.89 -7.15
C ILE A 6 -9.90 -6.82 -6.59
N ASN A 7 -9.02 -7.33 -7.46
CA ASN A 7 -7.87 -8.10 -7.02
C ASN A 7 -6.97 -7.15 -6.20
N PHE A 8 -7.05 -7.27 -4.87
CA PHE A 8 -6.24 -6.54 -3.90
C PHE A 8 -4.81 -7.10 -3.86
N SER A 9 -4.10 -7.13 -4.98
CA SER A 9 -2.65 -7.31 -4.94
C SER A 9 -2.05 -5.98 -4.46
N LEU A 10 -2.04 -5.77 -3.14
CA LEU A 10 -1.30 -4.67 -2.52
C LEU A 10 0.18 -4.89 -2.86
N LEU A 11 0.64 -4.22 -3.91
CA LEU A 11 1.99 -4.41 -4.42
C LEU A 11 2.97 -3.78 -3.44
N TYR A 12 3.80 -4.63 -2.84
CA TYR A 12 4.91 -4.19 -2.01
C TYR A 12 5.97 -3.53 -2.90
N LYS A 13 6.34 -2.29 -2.57
CA LYS A 13 7.24 -1.45 -3.37
C LYS A 13 8.18 -0.64 -2.48
N ARG A 14 9.25 -0.15 -3.09
CA ARG A 14 10.12 0.90 -2.54
C ARG A 14 9.57 2.27 -2.89
N PHE A 15 9.44 3.11 -1.88
CA PHE A 15 8.99 4.48 -1.97
C PHE A 15 10.07 5.40 -1.40
N ARG A 16 10.26 6.57 -2.01
CA ARG A 16 11.11 7.62 -1.45
C ARG A 16 10.24 8.78 -0.99
N VAL A 17 10.47 9.25 0.23
CA VAL A 17 9.77 10.43 0.77
C VAL A 17 10.39 11.70 0.21
N VAL A 18 9.60 12.46 -0.53
CA VAL A 18 10.04 13.70 -1.17
C VAL A 18 9.62 14.92 -0.36
N ALA A 19 8.38 14.93 0.14
CA ALA A 19 7.86 16.05 0.92
C ALA A 19 6.96 15.56 2.06
N LYS A 20 6.72 16.46 3.02
CA LYS A 20 5.77 16.28 4.11
C LYS A 20 4.96 17.56 4.26
N ASP A 21 3.65 17.43 4.24
CA ASP A 21 2.75 18.55 4.51
C ASP A 21 2.72 18.81 6.03
N SER A 22 2.83 20.08 6.41
CA SER A 22 2.85 20.49 7.82
C SER A 22 1.47 20.56 8.48
N LEU A 23 0.40 20.70 7.68
CA LEU A 23 -0.98 20.85 8.13
C LEU A 23 -1.60 19.50 8.45
N ASP A 24 -1.59 18.58 7.49
CA ASP A 24 -2.28 17.29 7.60
C ASP A 24 -1.33 16.10 7.83
N LYS A 25 -0.01 16.36 7.87
CA LYS A 25 1.06 15.36 8.05
C LYS A 25 1.07 14.29 6.96
N SER A 26 0.49 14.56 5.80
CA SER A 26 0.62 13.72 4.62
C SER A 26 2.04 13.79 4.04
N TYR A 27 2.40 12.77 3.28
CA TYR A 27 3.70 12.60 2.67
C TYR A 27 3.54 12.54 1.16
N PHE A 28 4.39 13.29 0.46
CA PHE A 28 4.57 13.16 -0.97
C PHE A 28 5.67 12.15 -1.24
N ILE A 29 5.34 11.08 -1.95
CA ILE A 29 6.23 9.96 -2.21
C ILE A 29 6.40 9.72 -3.70
N VAL A 30 7.54 9.13 -4.07
CA VAL A 30 7.84 8.66 -5.42
C VAL A 30 8.17 7.16 -5.41
N TYR A 31 7.73 6.44 -6.43
CA TYR A 31 8.04 5.01 -6.62
C TYR A 31 8.06 4.63 -8.10
N SER A 32 8.84 3.61 -8.43
CA SER A 32 8.92 3.12 -9.82
C SER A 32 7.77 2.17 -10.13
N LYS A 33 7.19 2.31 -11.33
CA LYS A 33 6.23 1.34 -11.87
C LYS A 33 6.95 0.03 -12.22
N HIS A 34 6.32 -1.11 -11.94
CA HIS A 34 6.93 -2.44 -12.10
C HIS A 34 7.03 -2.90 -13.58
N ASP A 35 6.33 -2.23 -14.50
CA ASP A 35 6.32 -2.60 -15.93
C ASP A 35 7.09 -1.60 -16.80
N GLU A 36 8.25 -2.07 -17.25
CA GLU A 36 8.97 -1.86 -18.51
C GLU A 36 9.34 -0.44 -18.99
N VAL A 37 8.84 0.63 -18.38
CA VAL A 37 9.36 1.98 -18.60
C VAL A 37 9.58 2.59 -17.23
N LYS A 38 10.82 2.98 -16.93
CA LYS A 38 11.24 3.70 -15.70
C LYS A 38 10.51 5.04 -15.57
N LYS A 39 9.20 5.01 -15.36
CA LYS A 39 8.38 6.15 -15.03
C LYS A 39 8.19 6.12 -13.53
N ASP A 40 8.75 7.14 -12.91
CA ASP A 40 8.49 7.46 -11.53
C ASP A 40 7.03 7.94 -11.42
N GLU A 41 6.27 7.28 -10.56
CA GLU A 41 4.93 7.68 -10.18
C GLU A 41 5.00 8.41 -8.83
N PHE A 42 4.14 9.41 -8.68
CA PHE A 42 4.10 10.28 -7.51
C PHE A 42 2.72 10.23 -6.88
N CYS A 43 2.67 10.28 -5.54
CA CYS A 43 1.40 10.24 -4.81
C CYS A 43 1.53 10.98 -3.47
N TRP A 44 0.43 11.60 -3.06
CA TRP A 44 0.24 12.03 -1.67
C TRP A 44 -0.41 10.90 -0.89
N CYS A 45 0.12 10.61 0.30
CA CYS A 45 -0.40 9.54 1.16
C CYS A 45 -0.28 9.91 2.63
N ARG A 46 -1.09 9.28 3.47
CA ARG A 46 -0.83 9.17 4.91
C ARG A 46 0.12 8.00 5.15
N ALA A 47 0.65 7.87 6.35
CA ALA A 47 1.47 6.71 6.72
C ALA A 47 1.06 6.17 8.09
N ASN A 48 1.19 4.86 8.28
CA ASN A 48 0.95 4.20 9.58
C ASN A 48 2.00 4.60 10.64
N GLN A 49 3.10 5.22 10.22
CA GLN A 49 4.15 5.70 11.11
C GLN A 49 4.80 6.99 10.59
N LEU A 50 5.64 7.60 11.42
CA LEU A 50 6.39 8.81 11.06
C LEU A 50 7.49 8.47 10.05
N LEU A 51 7.52 9.20 8.94
CA LEU A 51 8.52 9.02 7.89
C LEU A 51 9.53 10.16 7.90
N LYS A 52 10.78 9.83 7.58
CA LYS A 52 11.86 10.81 7.45
C LYS A 52 11.92 11.32 6.01
N LEU A 53 12.07 12.63 5.83
CA LEU A 53 12.30 13.19 4.49
C LEU A 53 13.57 12.60 3.87
N GLY A 54 13.48 12.24 2.59
CA GLY A 54 14.56 11.63 1.83
C GLY A 54 14.82 10.15 2.11
N SER A 55 14.13 9.52 3.07
CA SER A 55 14.30 8.09 3.31
C SER A 55 13.63 7.25 2.22
N GLU A 56 14.26 6.14 1.89
CA GLU A 56 13.64 5.04 1.14
C GLU A 56 12.94 4.09 2.11
N ILE A 57 11.74 3.67 1.73
CA ILE A 57 10.82 2.92 2.57
C ILE A 57 10.21 1.80 1.76
N GLU A 58 10.17 0.62 2.35
CA GLU A 58 9.48 -0.53 1.78
C GLU A 58 8.09 -0.68 2.43
N GLY A 59 7.07 -0.87 1.59
CA GLY A 59 5.69 -0.89 2.05
C GLY A 59 4.70 -1.14 0.93
N TYR A 60 3.42 -0.89 1.20
CA TYR A 60 2.38 -0.90 0.18
C TYR A 60 1.38 0.25 0.42
N LEU A 61 0.73 0.73 -0.64
CA LEU A 61 -0.32 1.74 -0.55
C LEU A 61 -1.68 1.05 -0.37
N CYS A 62 -2.29 1.24 0.80
CA CYS A 62 -3.65 0.83 1.07
C CYS A 62 -4.62 1.93 0.61
N PRO A 63 -5.53 1.68 -0.34
CA PRO A 63 -6.52 2.66 -0.76
C PRO A 63 -7.49 2.99 0.39
N SER A 64 -7.98 4.23 0.44
CA SER A 64 -9.04 4.60 1.37
C SER A 64 -10.39 4.05 0.88
N GLU A 65 -11.13 3.35 1.75
CA GLU A 65 -12.45 2.78 1.40
C GLU A 65 -13.52 3.87 1.20
N GLU A 66 -13.37 5.01 1.89
CA GLU A 66 -14.31 6.11 1.84
C GLU A 66 -13.78 7.22 0.94
N SER A 67 -14.42 7.45 -0.21
CA SER A 67 -14.28 8.62 -1.10
C SER A 67 -12.98 8.81 -1.91
N SER A 68 -13.15 9.35 -3.13
CA SER A 68 -12.08 9.80 -4.04
C SER A 68 -11.25 10.97 -3.52
N THR A 69 -11.65 11.57 -2.40
CA THR A 69 -10.97 12.68 -1.73
C THR A 69 -9.99 12.25 -0.64
N ASN A 70 -10.04 11.00 -0.19
CA ASN A 70 -9.18 10.53 0.88
C ASN A 70 -7.86 9.97 0.32
N LEU A 71 -6.75 10.44 0.88
CA LEU A 71 -5.41 9.97 0.54
C LEU A 71 -5.23 8.50 0.93
N PRO A 72 -4.54 7.68 0.11
CA PRO A 72 -4.17 6.33 0.50
C PRO A 72 -3.25 6.36 1.72
N THR A 73 -3.19 5.24 2.45
CA THR A 73 -2.26 5.08 3.57
C THR A 73 -1.11 4.17 3.16
N LEU A 74 0.12 4.69 3.21
CA LEU A 74 1.34 3.90 3.09
C LEU A 74 1.54 3.09 4.36
N ILE A 75 1.46 1.77 4.22
CA ILE A 75 1.75 0.83 5.28
C ILE A 75 3.21 0.41 5.14
N VAL A 76 4.01 0.78 6.13
CA VAL A 76 5.44 0.49 6.18
C VAL A 76 5.72 -0.72 7.04
N GLY A 77 6.59 -1.60 6.54
CA GLY A 77 6.96 -2.87 7.18
C GLY A 77 6.10 -4.05 6.71
N GLU A 78 6.53 -5.26 7.08
CA GLU A 78 5.73 -6.46 6.85
C GLU A 78 4.51 -6.42 7.77
N CYS A 79 3.33 -6.38 7.17
CA CYS A 79 2.14 -6.74 7.91
C CYS A 79 2.27 -8.21 8.33
N TYR A 80 2.54 -8.47 9.61
CA TYR A 80 2.22 -9.75 10.26
C TYR A 80 0.69 -9.97 10.35
N SER A 81 -0.07 -9.42 9.40
CA SER A 81 -1.44 -9.82 9.16
C SER A 81 -1.37 -11.30 8.84
N ILE A 82 -1.82 -12.10 9.80
CA ILE A 82 -2.06 -13.52 9.63
C ILE A 82 -2.96 -13.61 8.40
N ILE A 83 -2.39 -13.90 7.23
CA ILE A 83 -3.18 -14.31 6.09
C ILE A 83 -3.85 -15.58 6.60
N PRO A 84 -5.19 -15.66 6.72
CA PRO A 84 -5.82 -16.92 7.05
C PRO A 84 -5.51 -17.85 5.86
N SER A 85 -4.47 -18.65 6.00
CA SER A 85 -4.26 -19.78 5.13
C SER A 85 -5.48 -20.65 5.34
N MET A 86 -6.32 -20.74 4.32
CA MET A 86 -7.37 -21.75 4.26
C MET A 86 -6.63 -23.09 4.29
N THR A 87 -6.38 -23.63 5.49
CA THR A 87 -6.00 -25.02 5.65
C THR A 87 -7.16 -25.81 5.11
N HIS A 88 -7.01 -26.27 3.87
CA HIS A 88 -7.89 -27.23 3.25
C HIS A 88 -7.78 -28.50 4.11
N THR A 89 -8.70 -28.68 5.05
CA THR A 89 -8.82 -29.92 5.80
C THR A 89 -9.14 -31.00 4.76
N PRO A 90 -8.30 -32.03 4.55
CA PRO A 90 -8.70 -33.14 3.71
C PRO A 90 -9.86 -33.82 4.42
N VAL A 91 -11.04 -33.80 3.79
CA VAL A 91 -12.18 -34.59 4.21
C VAL A 91 -11.78 -36.05 4.05
N LEU A 92 -11.44 -36.70 5.16
CA LEU A 92 -11.26 -38.14 5.22
C LEU A 92 -12.64 -38.77 5.01
N HIS A 93 -12.76 -39.46 3.87
CA HIS A 93 -13.85 -40.37 3.54
C HIS A 93 -14.07 -41.39 4.67
N ASN A 94 -15.35 -41.61 5.00
CA ASN A 94 -15.86 -42.91 5.44
C ASN A 94 -17.24 -43.12 4.79
#